data_AF-A0A244CMS9-F1
#
_entry.id   AF-A0A244CMS9-F1
#
_cell.length_a   1.000
_cell.length_b   1.000
_cell.length_c   1.000
_cell.angle_alpha   90.00
_cell.angle_beta   90.00
_cell.angle_gamma   90.00
#
_symmetry.space_group_name_H-M   'P 1'
#
loop_
_entity.id
_entity.type
_entity.pdbx_description
1 polymer ?
#
loop_
_entity_poly.entity_id
_entity_poly.type
_entity_poly.pdbx_seq_one_letter_code
_entity_poly.pdbx_strand_id
1 'polypeptide(L)' 'MFKTANLRKGRLSQPWAYYAITINTENRTPFFTNLYINQILANCLQQMVRDKTINLIAFTIMPDHLHMIFQLGDKLT' A
#
# COMPACT_ATOMS: atom_id res chain seq x y z
N MET A 1 23.15 14.60 8.95
CA MET A 1 22.96 13.31 8.25
C MET A 1 21.83 12.55 8.94
N PHE A 2 20.64 12.44 8.33
CA PHE A 2 19.51 11.74 8.94
C PHE A 2 19.77 10.23 8.89
N LYS A 3 19.97 9.58 10.04
CA LYS A 3 19.99 8.11 10.12
C LYS A 3 18.58 7.60 9.82
N THR A 4 18.43 6.72 8.82
CA THR A 4 17.16 6.05 8.47
C THR A 4 16.50 5.37 9.67
N ALA A 5 17.28 4.90 10.64
CA ALA A 5 16.78 4.34 11.90
C ALA A 5 15.94 5.33 12.73
N ASN A 6 16.24 6.64 12.66
CA ASN A 6 15.49 7.66 13.39
C ASN A 6 14.15 8.01 12.73
N LEU A 7 13.95 7.69 11.45
CA LEU A 7 12.69 7.96 10.73
C LEU A 7 11.52 7.07 11.22
N ARG A 8 11.82 6.04 12.02
CA ARG A 8 10.81 5.15 12.61
C ARG A 8 10.39 5.58 14.02
N LYS A 9 11.13 6.49 14.68
CA LYS A 9 10.79 6.96 16.03
C LYS A 9 9.48 7.74 15.97
N GLY A 10 8.50 7.33 16.78
CA GLY A 10 7.18 7.96 16.81
C GLY A 10 6.28 7.64 15.61
N ARG A 11 6.66 6.69 14.74
CA ARG A 11 5.79 6.28 13.63
C ARG A 11 4.58 5.54 14.20
N LEU A 12 3.40 6.10 13.96
CA LEU A 12 2.11 5.54 14.37
C LEU A 12 1.25 5.38 13.11
N SER A 13 0.59 4.23 13.00
CA SER A 13 -0.51 4.04 12.05
C SER A 13 -1.79 4.57 12.69
N GLN A 14 -1.99 5.88 12.59
CA GLN A 14 -3.16 6.58 13.11
C GLN A 14 -4.43 6.09 12.39
N PRO A 15 -5.42 5.53 13.11
CA PRO A 15 -6.73 5.20 12.55
C PRO A 15 -7.40 6.40 11.91
N TRP A 16 -8.20 6.16 10.87
CA TRP A 16 -8.97 7.17 10.13
C TRP A 16 -8.16 8.26 9.41
N ALA A 17 -6.83 8.22 9.49
CA ALA A 17 -5.95 9.10 8.73
C ALA A 17 -5.83 8.63 7.28
N TYR A 18 -5.60 9.60 6.38
CA TYR A 18 -5.34 9.34 4.97
C TYR A 18 -3.85 9.13 4.73
N TYR A 19 -3.52 8.10 3.95
CA TYR A 19 -2.15 7.75 3.60
C TYR A 19 -1.99 7.69 2.09
N ALA A 20 -0.85 8.19 1.60
CA ALA A 20 -0.34 7.93 0.27
C ALA A 20 0.87 7.00 0.40
N ILE A 21 0.72 5.75 -0.05
CA ILE A 21 1.75 4.72 0.08
C ILE A 21 2.25 4.31 -1.31
N THR A 22 3.55 4.05 -1.40
CA THR A 22 4.19 3.43 -2.56
C THR A 22 4.83 2.12 -2.13
N ILE A 23 4.54 1.04 -2.85
CA ILE A 23 5.13 -0.29 -2.64
C ILE A 23 5.91 -0.66 -3.89
N ASN A 24 7.21 -0.92 -3.75
CA ASN A 24 8.08 -1.31 -4.85
C ASN A 24 8.36 -2.81 -4.80
N THR A 25 8.49 -3.43 -5.97
CA THR A 25 9.03 -4.79 -6.06
C THR A 25 10.50 -4.81 -5.68
N GLU A 26 10.97 -5.98 -5.25
CA GLU A 26 12.40 -6.19 -5.00
C GLU A 26 13.20 -5.93 -6.29
N ASN A 27 14.29 -5.17 -6.14
CA ASN A 27 15.15 -4.72 -7.24
C ASN A 27 14.42 -3.99 -8.37
N ARG A 28 13.20 -3.46 -8.13
CA ARG A 28 12.36 -2.84 -9.17
C ARG A 28 12.08 -3.77 -10.35
N THR A 29 12.01 -5.07 -10.08
CA THR A 29 11.68 -6.07 -11.11
C THR A 29 10.24 -5.84 -11.61
N PRO A 30 9.99 -5.77 -12.92
CA PRO A 30 8.70 -5.34 -13.47
C PRO A 30 7.63 -6.46 -13.48
N PHE A 31 7.38 -7.08 -12.33
CA PHE A 31 6.44 -8.19 -12.18
C PHE A 31 4.99 -7.83 -12.56
N PHE A 32 4.60 -6.57 -12.39
CA PHE A 32 3.26 -6.08 -12.68
C PHE A 32 3.01 -5.81 -14.17
N THR A 33 3.92 -6.26 -15.05
CA THR A 33 3.63 -6.39 -16.48
C THR A 33 2.79 -7.62 -16.79
N ASN A 34 2.79 -8.63 -15.90
CA ASN A 34 1.96 -9.81 -16.03
C ASN A 34 0.53 -9.53 -15.52
N LEU A 35 -0.46 -9.65 -16.41
CA LEU A 35 -1.87 -9.40 -16.10
C LEU A 35 -2.38 -10.27 -14.93
N TYR A 36 -1.94 -11.52 -14.84
CA TYR A 36 -2.35 -12.41 -13.76
C TYR A 36 -1.90 -11.89 -12.38
N ILE A 37 -0.66 -11.38 -12.31
CA ILE A 37 -0.12 -10.78 -11.07
C ILE A 37 -0.88 -9.50 -10.72
N ASN A 38 -1.22 -8.68 -11.71
CA ASN A 38 -2.02 -7.47 -11.49
C ASN A 38 -3.41 -7.77 -10.95
N GLN A 39 -4.05 -8.82 -11.46
CA GLN A 39 -5.36 -9.27 -10.98
C GLN A 39 -5.29 -9.76 -9.54
N ILE A 40 -4.24 -10.51 -9.16
CA ILE A 40 -4.01 -10.90 -7.77
C ILE A 40 -3.89 -9.66 -6.88
N LEU A 41 -3.06 -8.70 -7.27
CA LEU A 41 -2.84 -7.48 -6.48
C LEU A 41 -4.13 -6.66 -6.33
N ALA A 42 -4.90 -6.50 -7.41
CA ALA A 42 -6.20 -5.83 -7.36
C ALA A 42 -7.17 -6.57 -6.44
N ASN A 43 -7.21 -7.91 -6.48
CA ASN A 43 -8.05 -8.72 -5.60
C ASN A 43 -7.65 -8.57 -4.12
N CYS A 44 -6.35 -8.48 -3.81
CA CYS A 44 -5.88 -8.19 -2.46
C CYS A 44 -6.36 -6.82 -1.96
N LEU A 45 -6.27 -5.77 -2.79
CA LEU A 45 -6.78 -4.45 -2.44
C LEU A 45 -8.30 -4.48 -2.19
N GLN A 46 -9.05 -5.17 -3.05
CA GLN A 46 -10.50 -5.34 -2.88
C GLN A 46 -10.84 -6.11 -1.61
N GLN A 47 -10.03 -7.11 -1.23
CA GLN A 47 -10.21 -7.83 0.02
C GLN A 47 -10.01 -6.91 1.23
N MET A 48 -8.96 -6.07 1.25
CA MET A 48 -8.73 -5.11 2.34
C MET A 48 -9.89 -4.11 2.50
N VAL A 49 -10.51 -3.71 1.38
CA VAL A 49 -11.71 -2.86 1.39
C VAL A 49 -12.92 -3.62 1.96
N ARG A 50 -13.15 -4.87 1.54
CA ARG A 50 -14.25 -5.71 2.06
C ARG A 50 -14.12 -5.98 3.55
N ASP A 51 -12.90 -6.21 4.03
CA ASP A 51 -12.59 -6.47 5.44
C ASP A 51 -12.63 -5.19 6.29
N LYS A 52 -12.86 -4.03 5.65
CA LYS A 52 -12.89 -2.68 6.25
C LYS A 52 -11.60 -2.28 6.94
N THR A 53 -10.48 -2.88 6.53
CA THR A 53 -9.14 -2.51 7.02
C THR A 53 -8.72 -1.15 6.45
N ILE A 54 -9.15 -0.84 5.23
CA ILE A 54 -8.93 0.44 4.56
C ILE A 54 -10.19 0.91 3.84
N ASN A 55 -10.33 2.22 3.66
CA ASN A 55 -11.22 2.82 2.67
C ASN A 55 -10.37 3.34 1.51
N LEU A 56 -10.36 2.61 0.40
CA LEU A 56 -9.51 2.88 -0.76
C LEU A 56 -10.08 4.04 -1.59
N ILE A 57 -9.27 5.08 -1.81
CA ILE A 57 -9.67 6.25 -2.61
C ILE A 57 -9.23 6.07 -4.06
N ALA A 58 -7.96 5.72 -4.26
CA ALA A 58 -7.37 5.53 -5.57
C ALA A 58 -6.16 4.62 -5.48
N PHE A 59 -5.86 3.90 -6.56
CA PHE A 59 -4.61 3.19 -6.71
C PHE A 59 -4.20 3.14 -8.19
N THR A 60 -2.90 2.99 -8.43
CA THR A 60 -2.38 2.73 -9.78
C THR A 60 -1.26 1.70 -9.70
N ILE A 61 -1.27 0.78 -10.66
CA ILE A 61 -0.27 -0.27 -10.79
C ILE A 61 0.66 0.12 -11.92
N MET A 62 1.92 0.36 -11.57
CA MET A 62 3.02 0.56 -12.50
C MET A 62 3.79 -0.76 -12.65
N PRO A 63 4.62 -0.94 -13.69
CA PRO A 63 5.30 -2.22 -13.95
C PRO A 63 6.04 -2.85 -12.76
N ASP A 64 6.66 -2.03 -11.90
CA ASP A 64 7.47 -2.46 -10.75
C ASP A 64 6.98 -1.91 -9.40
N HIS A 65 5.86 -1.18 -9.35
CA HIS A 65 5.36 -0.61 -8.11
C HIS A 65 3.86 -0.32 -8.10
N LEU A 66 3.31 -0.21 -6.90
CA LEU A 66 1.94 0.19 -6.63
C LEU A 66 1.96 1.55 -5.93
N HIS A 67 1.14 2.48 -6.40
CA HIS A 67 0.75 3.66 -5.62
C HIS A 67 -0.68 3.50 -5.14
N MET A 68 -0.94 3.84 -3.88
CA MET A 68 -2.30 3.82 -3.33
C MET A 68 -2.54 4.98 -2.37
N ILE A 69 -3.75 5.51 -2.43
CA ILE A 69 -4.28 6.51 -1.51
C ILE A 69 -5.49 5.89 -0.84
N PHE A 70 -5.50 5.85 0.49
CA PHE A 70 -6.58 5.27 1.27
C PHE A 70 -6.68 5.92 2.64
N GLN A 71 -7.84 5.78 3.28
CA GLN A 71 -8.01 6.04 4.70
C GLN A 71 -7.81 4.75 5.49
N LEU A 72 -7.02 4.77 6.55
CA LEU A 72 -6.85 3.61 7.42
C LEU A 72 -8.12 3.39 8.25
N GLY A 73 -8.56 2.14 8.40
CA GLY A 73 -9.63 1.78 9.35
C GLY A 73 -9.17 1.83 10.81
N ASP A 74 -10.03 1.39 11.71
CA ASP A 74 -9.74 1.22 13.14
C ASP A 74 -9.22 -0.17 13.52
N LYS A 75 -9.45 -1.16 12.66
CA LYS A 75 -8.88 -2.50 12.79
C LYS A 75 -7.41 -2.51 12.33
N LEU A 76 -6.52 -2.38 13.30
CA LEU A 76 -5.12 -2.81 13.14
C LEU A 76 -5.10 -4.33 13.31
N THR A 77 -5.17 -5.06 12.18
CA THR A 77 -4.85 -6.50 12.14
C THR A 77 -3.39 -6.73 12.46
#